data_AF-A0A1H6RQR3-F1
#
_entry.id   AF-A0A1H6RQR3-F1
#
_cell.length_a   1.000
_cell.length_b   1.000
_cell.length_c   1.000
_cell.angle_alpha   90.00
_cell.angle_beta   90.00
_cell.angle_gamma   90.00
#
_symmetry.space_group_name_H-M   'P 1'
#
loop_
_entity.id
_entity.type
_entity.pdbx_description
1 polymer ?
#
loop_
_entity_poly.entity_id
_entity_poly.type
_entity_poly.pdbx_seq_one_letter_code
_entity_poly.pdbx_strand_id
1 'polypeptide(L)'
;MGGMAPLLLRSALIMGLLIAALNTLFAGLSFGFDRLPLWFYAVQLLLLPAMLIPLRIFPQAAQTPEFLRRAGRYALGWAVPFAIYKFSADALDPAFSPPVSLVSYLVTGALFALIFAALRRPGVR
;
A
#
# COMPACT_ATOMS: atom_id res chain seq x y z
N MET A 1 -29.70 4.75 -4.21
CA MET A 1 -28.30 5.10 -3.85
C MET A 1 -27.43 3.90 -3.37
N GLY A 2 -27.85 2.64 -3.54
CA GLY A 2 -27.10 1.47 -3.02
C GLY A 2 -25.96 0.91 -3.89
N GLY A 3 -25.65 1.48 -5.06
CA GLY A 3 -24.72 0.87 -6.03
C GLY A 3 -23.23 1.21 -5.85
N MET A 4 -22.88 2.32 -5.17
CA MET A 4 -21.48 2.75 -5.02
C MET A 4 -20.71 1.96 -3.94
N ALA A 5 -21.37 1.58 -2.84
CA ALA A 5 -20.73 0.82 -1.77
C ALA A 5 -20.31 -0.61 -2.20
N PRO A 6 -21.11 -1.36 -2.98
CA PRO A 6 -20.71 -2.65 -3.54
C PRO A 6 -19.50 -2.56 -4.48
N LEU A 7 -19.45 -1.52 -5.34
CA LEU A 7 -18.35 -1.33 -6.28
C LEU A 7 -17.04 -0.98 -5.56
N LEU A 8 -17.10 -0.10 -4.56
CA LEU A 8 -15.92 0.26 -3.77
C LEU A 8 -15.37 -0.96 -3.01
N LEU A 9 -16.24 -1.73 -2.36
CA LEU A 9 -15.85 -2.95 -1.66
C LEU A 9 -15.26 -3.97 -2.63
N ARG A 10 -15.91 -4.22 -3.78
CA ARG A 10 -15.40 -5.13 -4.81
C ARG A 10 -14.02 -4.71 -5.29
N SER A 11 -13.81 -3.43 -5.58
CA SER A 11 -12.50 -2.90 -5.98
C SER A 11 -11.46 -3.06 -4.88
N ALA A 12 -11.83 -2.84 -3.61
CA ALA A 12 -10.94 -3.03 -2.48
C ALA A 12 -10.49 -4.49 -2.37
N LEU A 13 -11.43 -5.42 -2.48
CA LEU A 13 -11.17 -6.86 -2.44
C LEU A 13 -10.28 -7.31 -3.59
N ILE A 14 -10.58 -6.89 -4.82
CA ILE A 14 -9.79 -7.25 -6.02
C ILE A 14 -8.37 -6.70 -5.90
N MET A 15 -8.22 -5.41 -5.57
CA MET A 15 -6.89 -4.80 -5.47
C MET A 15 -6.10 -5.35 -4.30
N GLY A 16 -6.75 -5.59 -3.16
CA GLY A 16 -6.11 -6.17 -1.98
C GLY A 16 -5.63 -7.60 -2.26
N LEU A 17 -6.46 -8.41 -2.92
CA LEU A 17 -6.10 -9.76 -3.34
C LEU A 17 -4.95 -9.77 -4.35
N LEU A 18 -4.97 -8.85 -5.32
CA LEU A 18 -3.91 -8.73 -6.31
C LEU A 18 -2.56 -8.39 -5.65
N ILE A 19 -2.54 -7.41 -4.74
CA ILE A 19 -1.31 -7.01 -4.04
C ILE A 19 -0.85 -8.14 -3.11
N ALA A 20 -1.76 -8.81 -2.40
CA ALA A 20 -1.44 -9.96 -1.56
C ALA A 20 -0.80 -11.10 -2.38
N ALA A 21 -1.36 -11.40 -3.55
CA ALA A 21 -0.82 -12.42 -4.45
C ALA A 21 0.56 -12.03 -4.98
N LEU A 22 0.75 -10.78 -5.42
CA LEU A 22 2.04 -10.30 -5.90
C LEU A 22 3.10 -10.30 -4.79
N ASN A 23 2.75 -9.88 -3.57
CA ASN A 23 3.68 -9.88 -2.46
C ASN A 23 4.08 -11.32 -2.09
N THR A 24 3.11 -12.24 -2.07
CA THR A 24 3.37 -13.66 -1.82
C THR A 24 4.25 -14.27 -2.90
N LEU A 25 4.02 -13.93 -4.17
CA LEU A 25 4.85 -14.36 -5.28
C LEU A 25 6.30 -13.86 -5.11
N PHE A 26 6.50 -12.57 -4.84
CA PHE A 26 7.85 -12.03 -4.65
C PHE A 26 8.56 -12.59 -3.42
N ALA A 27 7.87 -12.73 -2.29
CA ALA A 27 8.42 -13.37 -1.11
C ALA A 27 8.78 -14.85 -1.39
N GLY A 28 7.91 -15.59 -2.08
CA GLY A 28 8.16 -16.98 -2.43
C GLY A 28 9.33 -17.15 -3.39
N LEU A 29 9.51 -16.24 -4.35
CA LEU A 29 10.66 -16.23 -5.25
C LEU A 29 11.97 -15.90 -4.54
N SER A 30 11.95 -15.06 -3.51
CA SER A 30 13.13 -14.65 -2.75
C SER A 30 13.53 -15.64 -1.65
N PHE A 31 12.55 -16.20 -0.92
CA PHE A 31 12.77 -17.00 0.28
C PHE A 31 12.40 -18.48 0.13
N GLY A 32 11.67 -18.86 -0.92
CA GLY A 32 11.10 -20.20 -1.12
C GLY A 32 9.69 -20.33 -0.54
N PHE A 33 8.74 -20.80 -1.34
CA PHE A 33 7.32 -20.93 -0.94
C PHE A 33 7.09 -21.90 0.24
N ASP A 34 7.90 -22.94 0.33
CA ASP A 34 7.91 -23.95 1.40
C ASP A 34 8.44 -23.40 2.73
N ARG A 35 9.20 -22.30 2.68
CA ARG A 35 9.80 -21.65 3.85
C ARG A 35 9.02 -20.47 4.38
N LEU A 36 7.99 -20.02 3.64
CA LEU A 36 7.15 -18.92 4.09
C LEU A 36 6.29 -19.38 5.29
N PRO A 37 6.38 -18.69 6.44
CA PRO A 37 5.62 -19.07 7.62
C PRO A 37 4.14 -18.74 7.45
N LEU A 38 3.26 -19.49 8.12
CA LEU A 38 1.81 -19.30 8.01
C LEU A 38 1.36 -17.87 8.35
N TRP A 39 2.05 -17.23 9.32
CA TRP A 39 1.74 -15.85 9.70
C TRP A 39 1.93 -14.87 8.55
N PHE A 40 2.88 -15.12 7.63
CA PHE A 40 3.12 -14.23 6.50
C PHE A 40 1.88 -14.15 5.61
N TYR A 41 1.28 -15.29 5.30
CA TYR A 41 0.04 -15.38 4.52
C TYR A 41 -1.13 -14.71 5.25
N ALA A 42 -1.26 -14.91 6.56
CA ALA A 42 -2.29 -14.26 7.36
C ALA A 42 -2.17 -12.73 7.31
N VAL A 43 -0.95 -12.19 7.37
CA VAL A 43 -0.69 -10.76 7.24
C VAL A 43 -1.04 -10.23 5.85
N GLN A 44 -0.84 -11.02 4.78
CA GLN A 44 -1.27 -10.61 3.43
C GLN A 44 -2.78 -10.38 3.33
N LEU A 45 -3.59 -11.10 4.12
CA LEU A 45 -5.04 -10.87 4.15
C LEU A 45 -5.43 -9.49 4.70
N LEU A 46 -4.55 -8.84 5.47
CA LEU A 46 -4.79 -7.47 5.95
C LEU A 46 -4.80 -6.45 4.80
N LEU A 47 -4.26 -6.79 3.62
CA LEU A 47 -4.30 -5.94 2.43
C LEU A 47 -5.73 -5.75 1.90
N LEU A 48 -6.62 -6.73 2.10
CA LEU A 48 -8.03 -6.66 1.69
C LEU A 48 -8.73 -5.43 2.32
N PRO A 49 -8.81 -5.29 3.66
CA PRO A 49 -9.39 -4.10 4.27
C PRO A 49 -8.49 -2.85 4.10
N ALA A 50 -7.17 -3.00 4.05
CA ALA A 50 -6.26 -1.85 3.90
C ALA A 50 -6.51 -1.07 2.60
N MET A 51 -6.94 -1.74 1.52
CA MET A 51 -7.22 -1.09 0.24
C MET A 51 -8.43 -0.15 0.24
N LEU A 52 -9.25 -0.15 1.30
CA LEU A 52 -10.32 0.85 1.46
C LEU A 52 -9.76 2.27 1.62
N ILE A 53 -8.59 2.41 2.24
CA ILE A 53 -7.94 3.70 2.50
C ILE A 53 -7.53 4.39 1.19
N PRO A 54 -6.68 3.80 0.33
CA PRO A 54 -6.28 4.43 -0.93
C PRO A 54 -7.48 4.69 -1.85
N LEU A 55 -8.47 3.78 -1.91
CA LEU A 55 -9.67 3.98 -2.73
C LEU A 55 -10.49 5.21 -2.32
N ARG A 56 -10.45 5.61 -1.05
CA ARG A 56 -11.11 6.83 -0.55
C ARG A 56 -10.23 8.07 -0.69
N ILE A 57 -8.93 7.95 -0.44
CA ILE A 57 -8.02 9.09 -0.33
C ILE A 57 -7.43 9.50 -1.69
N PHE A 58 -7.08 8.56 -2.57
CA PHE A 58 -6.45 8.90 -3.85
C PHE A 58 -7.29 9.76 -4.78
N PRO A 59 -8.62 9.59 -4.90
CA PRO A 59 -9.44 10.52 -5.67
C PRO A 59 -9.35 11.95 -5.13
N GLN A 60 -9.34 12.11 -3.80
CA GLN A 60 -9.18 13.41 -3.15
C GLN A 60 -7.78 13.98 -3.40
N ALA A 61 -6.74 13.15 -3.30
CA ALA A 61 -5.37 13.54 -3.62
C ALA A 61 -5.26 14.08 -5.06
N ALA A 62 -5.80 13.34 -6.03
CA ALA A 62 -5.76 13.70 -7.45
C ALA A 62 -6.45 15.04 -7.76
N GLN A 63 -7.46 15.43 -6.98
CA GLN A 63 -8.17 16.70 -7.13
C GLN A 63 -7.55 17.85 -6.32
N THR A 64 -6.49 17.60 -5.54
CA THR A 64 -5.89 18.62 -4.66
C THR A 64 -4.91 19.49 -5.43
N PRO A 65 -5.10 20.83 -5.55
CA PRO A 65 -4.19 21.70 -6.31
C PRO A 65 -2.83 21.90 -5.63
N GLU A 66 -2.85 22.16 -4.32
CA GLU A 66 -1.66 22.40 -3.52
C GLU A 66 -0.81 21.11 -3.41
N PHE A 67 0.48 21.24 -3.72
CA PHE A 67 1.39 20.11 -3.95
C PHE A 67 1.67 19.31 -2.67
N LEU A 68 2.00 19.96 -1.56
CA LEU A 68 2.38 19.28 -0.32
C LEU A 68 1.18 18.55 0.30
N ARG A 69 0.00 19.16 0.28
CA ARG A 69 -1.27 18.53 0.71
C ARG A 69 -1.65 17.38 -0.21
N ARG A 70 -1.41 17.49 -1.52
CA ARG A 70 -1.59 16.38 -2.46
C ARG A 70 -0.64 15.22 -2.14
N ALA A 71 0.64 15.51 -1.92
CA ALA A 71 1.63 14.53 -1.51
C ALA A 71 1.24 13.87 -0.19
N GLY A 72 0.86 14.65 0.82
CA GLY A 72 0.38 14.13 2.11
C GLY A 72 -0.81 13.18 1.96
N ARG A 73 -1.77 13.48 1.07
CA ARG A 73 -2.89 12.57 0.78
C ARG A 73 -2.43 11.29 0.09
N TYR A 74 -1.49 11.35 -0.86
CA TYR A 74 -0.90 10.13 -1.44
C TYR A 74 -0.15 9.30 -0.39
N ALA A 75 0.62 9.94 0.49
CA ALA A 75 1.31 9.27 1.59
C ALA A 75 0.32 8.54 2.51
N LEU A 76 -0.75 9.22 2.94
CA LEU A 76 -1.79 8.62 3.79
C LEU A 76 -2.52 7.47 3.10
N GLY A 77 -2.79 7.59 1.80
CA GLY A 77 -3.44 6.51 1.05
C GLY A 77 -2.57 5.26 0.92
N TRP A 78 -1.25 5.42 0.81
CA TRP A 78 -0.30 4.31 0.74
C TRP A 78 0.15 3.76 2.10
N ALA A 79 0.00 4.53 3.18
CA ALA A 79 0.60 4.21 4.47
C ALA A 79 0.34 2.78 4.94
N VAL A 80 -0.93 2.39 5.05
CA VAL A 80 -1.29 1.07 5.62
C VAL A 80 -0.93 -0.08 4.69
N PRO A 81 -1.32 -0.10 3.40
CA PRO A 81 -0.93 -1.19 2.50
C PRO A 81 0.58 -1.34 2.37
N PHE A 82 1.32 -0.22 2.30
CA PHE A 82 2.77 -0.25 2.15
C PHE A 82 3.46 -0.70 3.44
N ALA A 83 2.94 -0.34 4.62
CA ALA A 83 3.44 -0.86 5.89
C ALA A 83 3.29 -2.39 5.96
N ILE A 84 2.11 -2.92 5.61
CA ILE A 84 1.85 -4.37 5.58
C ILE A 84 2.85 -5.06 4.65
N TYR A 85 3.00 -4.56 3.42
CA TYR A 85 3.98 -5.07 2.46
C TYR A 85 5.40 -5.05 3.02
N LYS A 86 5.88 -3.89 3.47
CA LYS A 86 7.27 -3.66 3.86
C LYS A 86 7.66 -4.44 5.11
N PHE A 87 6.86 -4.34 6.18
CA PHE A 87 7.18 -5.02 7.43
C PHE A 87 7.02 -6.54 7.33
N SER A 88 6.02 -7.03 6.59
CA SER A 88 5.87 -8.49 6.42
C SER A 88 7.01 -9.10 5.62
N ALA A 89 7.52 -8.40 4.61
CA ALA A 89 8.67 -8.85 3.83
C ALA A 89 9.97 -8.75 4.64
N ASP A 90 10.22 -7.61 5.31
CA ASP A 90 11.44 -7.42 6.08
C ASP A 90 11.53 -8.37 7.27
N ALA A 91 10.41 -8.74 7.88
CA ALA A 91 10.37 -9.69 9.00
C ALA A 91 10.67 -11.15 8.59
N LEU A 92 10.79 -11.44 7.29
CA LEU A 92 11.30 -12.74 6.81
C LEU A 92 12.83 -12.80 6.86
N ASP A 93 13.51 -11.66 6.90
CA ASP A 93 14.97 -11.59 6.99
C ASP A 93 15.43 -11.87 8.42
N PRO A 94 16.33 -12.86 8.65
CA PRO A 94 16.92 -13.10 9.97
C PRO A 94 17.65 -11.88 10.57
N ALA A 95 18.10 -10.93 9.75
CA ALA A 95 18.74 -9.69 10.17
C ALA A 95 17.73 -8.53 10.38
N PHE A 96 16.44 -8.83 10.51
CA PHE A 96 15.39 -7.83 10.64
C PHE A 96 15.64 -6.86 11.80
N SER A 97 15.63 -5.57 11.49
CA SER A 97 15.68 -4.47 12.45
C SER A 97 14.44 -3.59 12.30
N PRO A 98 13.49 -3.61 13.25
CA PRO A 98 12.26 -2.82 13.16
C PRO A 98 12.50 -1.32 12.95
N PRO A 99 13.47 -0.66 13.62
CA PRO A 99 13.77 0.75 13.37
C PRO A 99 14.25 1.03 11.95
N VAL A 100 15.12 0.17 11.40
CA VAL A 100 15.64 0.32 10.03
C VAL A 100 14.51 0.16 9.02
N SER A 101 13.66 -0.85 9.22
CA SER A 101 12.48 -1.07 8.39
C SER A 101 11.51 0.10 8.45
N LEU A 102 11.26 0.67 9.63
CA LEU A 102 10.42 1.85 9.81
C LEU A 102 10.97 3.07 9.06
N VAL A 103 12.27 3.34 9.17
CA VAL A 103 12.91 4.45 8.44
C VAL A 103 12.81 4.23 6.93
N SER A 104 13.12 3.02 6.45
CA SER A 104 13.00 2.67 5.03
C SER A 104 11.57 2.82 4.52
N TYR A 105 10.58 2.39 5.30
CA TYR A 105 9.16 2.58 5.02
C TYR A 105 8.79 4.07 4.91
N LEU A 106 9.18 4.89 5.88
CA LEU A 106 8.87 6.32 5.89
C LEU A 106 9.51 7.05 4.70
N VAL A 107 10.78 6.77 4.42
CA VAL A 107 11.50 7.38 3.29
C VAL A 107 10.90 6.96 1.96
N THR A 108 10.69 5.66 1.75
CA THR A 108 10.14 5.15 0.48
C THR A 108 8.70 5.63 0.27
N GLY A 109 7.88 5.63 1.33
CA GLY A 109 6.52 6.14 1.29
C GLY A 109 6.47 7.63 0.96
N ALA A 110 7.36 8.43 1.54
CA ALA A 110 7.48 9.86 1.23
C ALA A 110 7.91 10.09 -0.23
N LEU A 111 8.91 9.35 -0.72
CA LEU A 111 9.36 9.45 -2.11
C LEU A 111 8.23 9.11 -3.10
N PHE A 112 7.53 7.99 -2.88
CA PHE A 112 6.38 7.64 -3.74
C PHE A 112 5.30 8.70 -3.68
N ALA A 113 4.95 9.20 -2.50
CA ALA A 113 3.94 10.25 -2.35
C ALA A 113 4.28 11.53 -3.13
N LEU A 114 5.55 11.95 -3.10
CA LEU A 114 6.05 13.11 -3.85
C LEU A 114 6.00 12.85 -5.36
N ILE A 115 6.42 11.66 -5.81
CA ILE A 115 6.37 11.27 -7.22
C ILE A 115 4.92 11.26 -7.74
N PHE A 116 3.99 10.62 -7.02
CA PHE A 116 2.58 10.59 -7.39
C PHE A 116 1.95 11.99 -7.41
N ALA A 117 2.31 12.85 -6.46
CA ALA A 117 1.87 14.24 -6.44
C ALA A 117 2.42 15.06 -7.62
N ALA A 118 3.63 14.75 -8.09
CA ALA A 118 4.22 15.39 -9.25
C ALA A 118 3.57 14.95 -10.56
N LEU A 119 3.31 13.64 -10.71
CA LEU A 119 2.72 13.04 -11.92
C LEU A 119 1.24 13.40 -12.12
N ARG A 120 0.45 13.43 -11.04
CA ARG A 120 -0.99 13.76 -11.09
C ARG A 120 -1.26 15.20 -10.68
N ARG A 121 -0.86 16.15 -11.53
CA ARG A 121 -1.30 17.55 -11.39
C ARG A 121 -2.78 17.64 -11.77
N PRO A 122 -3.64 18.21 -10.91
CA PRO A 122 -5.01 18.51 -11.33
C PRO A 122 -4.96 19.50 -12.49
N GLY A 123 -5.81 19.28 -13.50
CA GLY A 123 -5.93 20.21 -14.62
C GLY A 123 -6.27 21.61 -14.11
N VAL A 124 -5.64 22.62 -14.71
CA VAL A 124 -6.05 24.02 -14.52
C VAL A 124 -7.45 24.13 -15.11
N ARG A 125 -8.46 24.39 -14.29
CA ARG A 125 -9.75 24.89 -14.76
C ARG A 125 -9.62 26.39 -14.95
#